data_AF-A0A9E3DNJ4-F1
#
_entry.id   AF-A0A9E3DNJ4-F1
#
_cell.length_a   1.000
_cell.length_b   1.000
_cell.length_c   1.000
_cell.angle_alpha   90.00
_cell.angle_beta   90.00
_cell.angle_gamma   90.00
#
_symmetry.space_group_name_H-M   'P 1'
#
loop_
_entity.id
_entity.type
_entity.pdbx_description
1 polymer ?
#
loop_
_entity_poly.entity_id
_entity_poly.type
_entity_poly.pdbx_seq_one_letter_code
_entity_poly.pdbx_strand_id
1 'polypeptide(L)'
;ASPDGNTVFVINDDRLRRCMTPYAGVQRGAPAYGGGIFLDYIPARTFVQQYVQQSMLRDAGAQLTQVIRQRPRPDLSAAANQQFAQYNANPAGPTRAEHAEMEFTALRNGRRLAGYLLAETYFTPSPAGVGHIWGAAVFGLLAPEESMIDMMQALVRIAGSAQVSSQWAQSTQAAGQATQQAFHQAAQQMDQIITSSYWARQTPSPGPNGERRLSSSEKWSDMMRGQVHLTDGEGTEYVAPSGSNYYWYHGPHDLIIGKDEPTPPNIDVTQLQIIQ
;
A
#
# COMPACT_ATOMS: atom_id res chain seq x y z
N ALA A 1 14.51 -8.67 -7.13
CA ALA A 1 14.82 -7.32 -7.65
C ALA A 1 14.85 -7.38 -9.17
N SER A 2 14.47 -6.31 -9.87
CA SER A 2 14.63 -6.20 -11.32
C SER A 2 16.12 -6.25 -11.70
N PRO A 3 16.49 -6.61 -12.95
CA PRO A 3 17.88 -6.72 -13.39
C PRO A 3 18.68 -5.41 -13.25
N ASP A 4 18.00 -4.27 -13.31
CA ASP A 4 18.57 -2.93 -13.11
C ASP A 4 18.58 -2.50 -11.63
N GLY A 5 18.10 -3.36 -10.72
CA GLY A 5 17.99 -3.11 -9.29
C GLY A 5 17.03 -1.97 -8.92
N ASN A 6 16.29 -1.40 -9.87
CA ASN A 6 15.44 -0.23 -9.65
C ASN A 6 14.10 -0.54 -9.01
N THR A 7 13.60 -1.75 -9.23
CA THR A 7 12.36 -2.21 -8.65
C THR A 7 12.60 -3.38 -7.70
N VAL A 8 12.03 -3.27 -6.51
CA VAL A 8 11.99 -4.31 -5.50
C VAL A 8 10.53 -4.67 -5.27
N PHE A 9 10.16 -5.90 -5.60
CA PHE A 9 8.93 -6.51 -5.10
C PHE A 9 9.25 -7.27 -3.82
N VAL A 10 8.42 -7.10 -2.81
CA VAL A 10 8.51 -7.84 -1.55
C VAL A 10 7.21 -8.61 -1.36
N ILE A 11 7.30 -9.93 -1.35
CA ILE A 11 6.17 -10.83 -1.14
C ILE A 11 6.63 -11.86 -0.12
N ASN A 12 6.11 -11.74 1.09
CA ASN A 12 6.36 -12.64 2.21
C ASN A 12 7.87 -12.96 2.41
N ASP A 13 8.63 -11.95 2.85
CA ASP A 13 10.07 -12.02 3.11
C ASP A 13 10.42 -13.20 4.03
N ASP A 14 11.31 -14.08 3.56
CA ASP A 14 11.72 -15.32 4.22
C ASP A 14 12.52 -15.08 5.51
N ARG A 15 13.05 -13.86 5.69
CA ARG A 15 13.70 -13.43 6.93
C ARG A 15 12.69 -13.16 8.04
N LEU A 16 11.39 -13.02 7.73
CA LEU A 16 10.35 -12.86 8.73
C LEU A 16 10.11 -14.20 9.43
N ARG A 17 10.66 -14.30 10.64
CA ARG A 17 10.56 -15.49 11.46
C ARG A 17 9.30 -15.45 12.30
N ARG A 18 8.74 -16.64 12.53
CA ARG A 18 7.78 -16.85 13.61
C ARG A 18 8.48 -16.62 14.95
N CYS A 19 7.84 -15.83 15.80
CA CYS A 19 8.32 -15.42 17.11
C CYS A 19 7.38 -15.94 18.20
N MET A 20 7.84 -15.89 19.45
CA MET A 20 7.00 -16.12 20.62
C MET A 20 7.08 -14.91 21.55
N THR A 21 5.98 -14.54 22.20
CA THR A 21 6.02 -13.48 23.22
C THR A 21 6.79 -13.97 24.45
N PRO A 22 7.62 -13.12 25.10
CA PRO A 22 8.23 -13.48 26.37
C PRO A 22 7.18 -13.82 27.42
N TYR A 23 7.54 -14.70 28.36
CA TYR A 23 6.75 -15.02 29.55
C TYR A 23 7.69 -15.11 30.75
N ALA A 24 7.14 -15.30 31.95
CA ALA A 24 7.91 -15.28 33.18
C ALA A 24 9.13 -16.22 33.11
N GLY A 25 10.32 -15.66 33.37
CA GLY A 25 11.59 -16.40 33.34
C GLY A 25 12.28 -16.50 31.98
N VAL A 26 11.70 -15.95 30.90
CA VAL A 26 12.30 -15.99 29.56
C VAL A 26 12.72 -14.60 29.10
N GLN A 27 13.96 -14.48 28.65
CA GLN A 27 14.52 -13.23 28.14
C GLN A 27 14.17 -13.00 26.67
N ARG A 28 14.00 -11.72 26.30
CA ARG A 28 13.90 -11.29 24.91
C ARG A 28 15.17 -11.68 24.15
N GLY A 29 15.01 -12.19 22.93
CA GLY A 29 16.09 -12.65 22.05
C GLY A 29 16.55 -14.09 22.32
N ALA A 30 16.06 -14.74 23.38
CA ALA A 30 16.35 -16.15 23.61
C ALA A 30 15.76 -17.02 22.48
N PRO A 31 16.42 -18.13 22.11
CA PRO A 31 15.86 -19.11 21.19
C PRO A 31 14.51 -19.65 21.68
N ALA A 32 13.54 -19.76 20.78
CA ALA A 32 12.25 -20.37 21.03
C ALA A 32 12.13 -21.72 20.31
N TYR A 33 11.12 -22.52 20.67
CA TYR A 33 10.85 -23.81 20.02
C TYR A 33 10.60 -23.61 18.51
N GLY A 34 11.03 -24.58 17.69
CA GLY A 34 10.83 -24.54 16.23
C GLY A 34 11.70 -23.50 15.50
N GLY A 35 12.82 -23.07 16.10
CA GLY A 35 13.78 -22.14 15.47
C GLY A 35 13.38 -20.66 15.50
N GLY A 36 12.32 -20.33 16.26
CA GLY A 36 11.90 -18.96 16.52
C GLY A 36 12.76 -18.27 17.59
N ILE A 37 12.38 -17.04 17.92
CA ILE A 37 12.99 -16.26 19.01
C ILE A 37 11.91 -15.60 19.87
N PHE A 38 12.23 -15.34 21.13
CA PHE A 38 11.33 -14.61 22.02
C PHE A 38 11.41 -13.10 21.76
N LEU A 39 10.32 -12.52 21.25
CA LEU A 39 10.20 -11.09 20.98
C LEU A 39 8.81 -10.59 21.34
N ASP A 40 8.72 -9.35 21.80
CA ASP A 40 7.44 -8.69 22.04
C ASP A 40 6.64 -8.63 20.75
N TYR A 41 5.32 -8.82 20.86
CA TYR A 41 4.42 -8.66 19.72
C TYR A 41 4.51 -7.21 19.21
N ILE A 42 4.64 -7.08 17.89
CA ILE A 42 4.67 -5.78 17.22
C ILE A 42 3.37 -5.63 16.43
N PRO A 43 2.53 -4.61 16.71
CA PRO A 43 1.34 -4.35 15.92
C PRO A 43 1.67 -3.97 14.47
N ALA A 44 0.80 -4.30 13.52
CA ALA A 44 1.05 -4.13 12.09
C ALA A 44 1.44 -2.70 11.69
N ARG A 45 0.82 -1.69 12.31
CA ARG A 45 1.16 -0.28 12.05
C ARG A 45 2.60 0.05 12.43
N THR A 46 3.07 -0.45 13.56
CA THR A 46 4.46 -0.26 14.00
C THR A 46 5.40 -1.07 13.13
N PHE A 47 5.01 -2.31 12.82
CA PHE A 47 5.81 -3.24 12.04
C PHE A 47 6.05 -2.75 10.61
N VAL A 48 5.03 -2.24 9.90
CA VAL A 48 5.17 -1.76 8.51
C VAL A 48 6.24 -0.66 8.41
N GLN A 49 6.25 0.28 9.36
CA GLN A 49 7.23 1.36 9.39
C GLN A 49 8.64 0.84 9.68
N GLN A 50 8.78 -0.05 10.67
CA GLN A 50 10.07 -0.66 11.00
C GLN A 50 10.62 -1.46 9.82
N TYR A 51 9.78 -2.26 9.15
CA TYR A 51 10.18 -3.07 8.02
C TYR A 51 10.62 -2.21 6.82
N VAL A 52 9.88 -1.14 6.49
CA VAL A 52 10.27 -0.20 5.44
C VAL A 52 11.67 0.36 5.70
N GLN A 53 11.92 0.86 6.91
CA GLN A 53 13.18 1.53 7.25
C GLN A 53 14.35 0.56 7.42
N GLN A 54 14.13 -0.54 8.14
CA GLN A 54 15.22 -1.41 8.61
C GLN A 54 15.53 -2.55 7.63
N SER A 55 14.59 -2.92 6.77
CA SER A 55 14.76 -4.01 5.81
C SER A 55 14.68 -3.47 4.39
N MET A 56 13.50 -3.06 3.94
CA MET A 56 13.23 -2.76 2.53
C MET A 56 14.15 -1.67 1.96
N LEU A 57 14.23 -0.52 2.63
CA LEU A 57 15.06 0.60 2.18
C LEU A 57 16.55 0.33 2.38
N ARG A 58 16.93 -0.30 3.50
CA ARG A 58 18.33 -0.69 3.76
C ARG A 58 18.85 -1.62 2.65
N ASP A 59 18.09 -2.65 2.31
CA ASP A 59 18.48 -3.63 1.29
C ASP A 59 18.48 -3.01 -0.11
N ALA A 60 17.58 -2.07 -0.37
CA ALA A 60 17.54 -1.31 -1.61
C ALA A 60 18.64 -0.25 -1.73
N GLY A 61 19.40 0.03 -0.65
CA GLY A 61 20.36 1.14 -0.58
C GLY A 61 19.70 2.51 -0.68
N ALA A 62 18.45 2.64 -0.22
CA ALA A 62 17.64 3.84 -0.32
C ALA A 62 17.40 4.46 1.08
N GLN A 63 17.05 5.74 1.10
CA GLN A 63 16.73 6.49 2.31
C GLN A 63 15.30 7.01 2.24
N LEU A 64 14.54 6.85 3.33
CA LEU A 64 13.18 7.36 3.43
C LEU A 64 13.21 8.89 3.37
N THR A 65 12.47 9.48 2.43
CA THR A 65 12.33 10.94 2.34
C THR A 65 11.04 11.41 2.98
N GLN A 66 9.93 10.71 2.76
CA GLN A 66 8.63 11.09 3.32
C GLN A 66 7.72 9.88 3.49
N VAL A 67 6.97 9.85 4.60
CA VAL A 67 5.78 9.01 4.72
C VAL A 67 4.60 9.79 4.18
N ILE A 68 4.01 9.33 3.07
CA ILE A 68 2.86 9.97 2.44
C ILE A 68 1.60 9.59 3.21
N ARG A 69 1.45 8.30 3.50
CA ARG A 69 0.29 7.76 4.19
C ARG A 69 0.68 6.53 4.99
N GLN A 70 0.05 6.36 6.15
CA GLN A 70 0.12 5.12 6.92
C GLN A 70 -1.23 4.91 7.59
N ARG A 71 -1.88 3.78 7.31
CA ARG A 71 -3.22 3.51 7.88
C ARG A 71 -3.39 2.06 8.31
N PRO A 72 -4.12 1.82 9.41
CA PRO A 72 -4.62 0.48 9.70
C PRO A 72 -5.61 0.04 8.61
N ARG A 73 -5.73 -1.27 8.42
CA ARG A 73 -6.65 -1.93 7.49
C ARG A 73 -7.58 -2.85 8.28
N PRO A 74 -8.53 -2.27 9.06
CA PRO A 74 -9.44 -3.06 9.88
C PRO A 74 -10.39 -3.92 9.03
N ASP A 75 -10.64 -3.54 7.78
CA ASP A 75 -11.38 -4.32 6.79
C ASP A 75 -10.68 -5.65 6.48
N LEU A 76 -9.38 -5.61 6.17
CA LEU A 76 -8.58 -6.83 5.94
C LEU A 76 -8.40 -7.64 7.22
N SER A 77 -8.22 -6.94 8.34
CA SER A 77 -8.08 -7.58 9.65
C SER A 77 -9.34 -8.35 10.04
N ALA A 78 -10.53 -7.76 9.81
CA ALA A 78 -11.80 -8.41 10.08
C ALA A 78 -12.01 -9.66 9.20
N ALA A 79 -11.74 -9.55 7.89
CA ALA A 79 -11.85 -10.67 6.97
C ALA A 79 -10.90 -11.83 7.36
N ALA A 80 -9.63 -11.53 7.63
CA ALA A 80 -8.65 -12.53 8.08
C ALA A 80 -9.07 -13.16 9.41
N ASN A 81 -9.54 -12.38 10.38
CA ASN A 81 -9.97 -12.87 11.68
C ASN A 81 -11.20 -13.78 11.60
N GLN A 82 -12.13 -13.51 10.69
CA GLN A 82 -13.26 -14.41 10.42
C GLN A 82 -12.78 -15.76 9.89
N GLN A 83 -11.83 -15.74 8.95
CA GLN A 83 -11.22 -16.96 8.43
C GLN A 83 -10.47 -17.74 9.52
N PHE A 84 -9.69 -17.06 10.36
CA PHE A 84 -9.02 -17.69 11.49
C PHE A 84 -10.00 -18.36 12.47
N ALA A 85 -11.11 -17.69 12.78
CA ALA A 85 -12.14 -18.25 13.64
C ALA A 85 -12.79 -19.51 13.04
N GLN A 86 -12.91 -19.58 11.71
CA GLN A 86 -13.50 -20.72 11.01
C GLN A 86 -12.57 -21.94 10.98
N TYR A 87 -11.26 -21.75 10.80
CA TYR A 87 -10.32 -22.84 10.56
C TYR A 87 -9.40 -23.17 11.73
N ASN A 88 -9.32 -22.33 12.76
CA ASN A 88 -8.43 -22.55 13.90
C ASN A 88 -9.24 -22.75 15.19
N ALA A 89 -9.66 -24.00 15.44
CA ALA A 89 -10.23 -24.43 16.71
C ALA A 89 -9.14 -24.55 17.78
N ASN A 90 -8.57 -23.41 18.17
CA ASN A 90 -7.59 -23.34 19.24
C ASN A 90 -8.31 -23.14 20.59
N PRO A 91 -8.18 -24.07 21.55
CA PRO A 91 -8.85 -23.96 22.85
C PRO A 91 -8.39 -22.75 23.68
N ALA A 92 -7.22 -22.15 23.38
CA ALA A 92 -6.75 -20.92 24.00
C ALA A 92 -7.33 -19.63 23.39
N GLY A 93 -8.13 -19.77 22.32
CA GLY A 93 -8.72 -18.66 21.57
C GLY A 93 -8.19 -18.58 20.14
N PRO A 94 -8.95 -17.92 19.24
CA PRO A 94 -8.62 -17.85 17.84
C PRO A 94 -7.36 -17.01 17.59
N THR A 95 -6.65 -17.31 16.50
CA THR A 95 -5.63 -16.42 15.96
C THR A 95 -6.25 -15.08 15.59
N ARG A 96 -5.50 -14.01 15.84
CA ARG A 96 -5.88 -12.64 15.49
C ARG A 96 -4.82 -12.04 14.58
N ALA A 97 -5.23 -11.37 13.53
CA ALA A 97 -4.39 -10.62 12.61
C ALA A 97 -4.76 -9.13 12.65
N GLU A 98 -3.72 -8.31 12.50
CA GLU A 98 -3.78 -6.89 12.24
C GLU A 98 -3.12 -6.61 10.91
N HIS A 99 -3.68 -5.66 10.17
CA HIS A 99 -3.13 -5.21 8.90
C HIS A 99 -2.92 -3.70 8.93
N ALA A 100 -1.84 -3.25 8.32
CA ALA A 100 -1.57 -1.85 8.09
C ALA A 100 -0.80 -1.67 6.78
N GLU A 101 -1.04 -0.55 6.11
CA GLU A 101 -0.31 -0.19 4.91
C GLU A 101 0.40 1.14 5.06
N MET A 102 1.43 1.34 4.24
CA MET A 102 2.26 2.51 4.19
C MET A 102 2.63 2.86 2.74
N GLU A 103 2.40 4.12 2.40
CA GLU A 103 2.86 4.75 1.16
C GLU A 103 3.95 5.75 1.49
N PHE A 104 5.03 5.75 0.73
CA PHE A 104 6.20 6.56 1.05
C PHE A 104 7.01 6.92 -0.20
N THR A 105 7.85 7.94 -0.05
CA THR A 105 8.89 8.28 -1.01
C THR A 105 10.26 8.02 -0.41
N ALA A 106 11.21 7.71 -1.26
CA ALA A 106 12.60 7.48 -0.89
C ALA A 106 13.56 8.04 -1.94
N LEU A 107 14.83 8.12 -1.58
CA LEU A 107 15.91 8.53 -2.46
C LEU A 107 16.99 7.45 -2.52
N ARG A 108 17.49 7.18 -3.73
CA ARG A 108 18.66 6.33 -3.94
C ARG A 108 19.57 6.93 -4.98
N ASN A 109 20.80 7.28 -4.59
CA ASN A 109 21.79 7.89 -5.48
C ASN A 109 21.23 9.09 -6.26
N GLY A 110 20.43 9.95 -5.60
CA GLY A 110 19.80 11.12 -6.21
C GLY A 110 18.53 10.83 -7.03
N ARG A 111 18.17 9.57 -7.28
CA ARG A 111 16.93 9.18 -7.96
C ARG A 111 15.79 9.02 -6.96
N ARG A 112 14.63 9.60 -7.27
CA ARG A 112 13.41 9.47 -6.49
C ARG A 112 12.78 8.10 -6.71
N LEU A 113 12.35 7.50 -5.60
CA LEU A 113 11.64 6.25 -5.55
C LEU A 113 10.30 6.46 -4.84
N ALA A 114 9.30 5.71 -5.25
CA ALA A 114 8.03 5.57 -4.54
C ALA A 114 7.86 4.14 -4.05
N GLY A 115 7.22 3.99 -2.90
CA GLY A 115 6.98 2.69 -2.29
C GLY A 115 5.58 2.56 -1.71
N TYR A 116 5.08 1.33 -1.77
CA TYR A 116 3.87 0.88 -1.10
C TYR A 116 4.19 -0.43 -0.37
N LEU A 117 3.74 -0.55 0.88
CA LEU A 117 3.86 -1.78 1.64
C LEU A 117 2.59 -2.01 2.45
N LEU A 118 2.00 -3.19 2.29
CA LEU A 118 1.03 -3.78 3.21
C LEU A 118 1.77 -4.75 4.13
N ALA A 119 1.53 -4.65 5.42
CA ALA A 119 1.99 -5.62 6.40
C ALA A 119 0.82 -6.25 7.15
N GLU A 120 0.96 -7.54 7.43
CA GLU A 120 0.15 -8.29 8.38
C GLU A 120 1.02 -8.64 9.58
N THR A 121 0.46 -8.53 10.79
CA THR A 121 0.99 -9.18 11.99
C THR A 121 -0.10 -10.06 12.57
N TYR A 122 0.21 -11.32 12.83
CA TYR A 122 -0.73 -12.27 13.41
C TYR A 122 -0.23 -12.80 14.75
N PHE A 123 -1.18 -13.14 15.61
CA PHE A 123 -0.99 -13.59 16.97
C PHE A 123 -1.87 -14.81 17.24
N THR A 124 -1.26 -15.91 17.64
CA THR A 124 -1.92 -17.17 17.97
C THR A 124 -1.71 -17.47 19.46
N PRO A 125 -2.79 -17.50 20.26
CA PRO A 125 -2.70 -17.89 21.65
C PRO A 125 -2.11 -19.29 21.81
N SER A 126 -1.24 -19.51 22.80
CA SER A 126 -0.70 -20.84 23.10
C SER A 126 -1.49 -21.41 24.29
N PRO A 127 -2.03 -22.64 24.20
CA PRO A 127 -2.75 -23.27 25.30
C PRO A 127 -1.85 -23.78 26.42
N ALA A 128 -0.54 -23.88 26.20
CA ALA A 128 0.38 -24.53 27.12
C ALA A 128 1.00 -23.58 28.17
N GLY A 129 0.51 -22.34 28.31
CA GLY A 129 1.04 -21.34 29.26
C GLY A 129 2.47 -20.84 28.94
N VAL A 130 3.12 -21.41 27.93
CA VAL A 130 4.29 -20.86 27.25
C VAL A 130 3.82 -19.77 26.30
N GLY A 131 4.60 -18.70 26.15
CA GLY A 131 4.23 -17.48 25.44
C GLY A 131 3.51 -17.66 24.09
N HIS A 132 2.82 -16.62 23.64
CA HIS A 132 1.99 -16.69 22.45
C HIS A 132 2.84 -16.65 21.18
N ILE A 133 2.40 -17.37 20.16
CA ILE A 133 3.09 -17.39 18.87
C ILE A 133 2.66 -16.16 18.09
N TRP A 134 3.58 -15.44 17.48
CA TRP A 134 3.23 -14.37 16.55
C TRP A 134 4.16 -14.34 15.36
N GLY A 135 3.74 -13.70 14.27
CA GLY A 135 4.54 -13.56 13.07
C GLY A 135 4.07 -12.38 12.25
N ALA A 136 4.77 -12.14 11.15
CA ALA A 136 4.43 -11.07 10.22
C ALA A 136 4.58 -11.54 8.78
N ALA A 137 3.82 -10.92 7.90
CA ALA A 137 3.93 -11.07 6.45
C ALA A 137 3.88 -9.68 5.82
N VAL A 138 4.50 -9.54 4.65
CA VAL A 138 4.58 -8.28 3.93
C VAL A 138 4.27 -8.48 2.45
N PHE A 139 3.67 -7.47 1.85
CA PHE A 139 3.35 -7.43 0.43
C PHE A 139 3.48 -6.00 -0.08
N GLY A 140 4.36 -5.77 -1.04
CA GLY A 140 4.58 -4.41 -1.51
C GLY A 140 5.68 -4.28 -2.55
N LEU A 141 6.00 -3.04 -2.88
CA LEU A 141 7.01 -2.72 -3.86
C LEU A 141 7.69 -1.37 -3.58
N LEU A 142 8.92 -1.22 -4.08
CA LEU A 142 9.67 0.03 -4.20
C LEU A 142 10.12 0.14 -5.66
N ALA A 143 9.87 1.27 -6.30
CA ALA A 143 10.21 1.49 -7.72
C ALA A 143 10.60 2.95 -7.96
N PRO A 144 11.22 3.28 -9.11
CA PRO A 144 11.30 4.66 -9.57
C PRO A 144 9.90 5.27 -9.62
N GLU A 145 9.80 6.53 -9.20
CA GLU A 145 8.52 7.23 -9.11
C GLU A 145 7.80 7.23 -10.46
N GLU A 146 8.55 7.35 -11.55
CA GLU A 146 8.06 7.34 -12.92
C GLU A 146 7.51 5.99 -13.40
N SER A 147 7.86 4.90 -12.72
CA SER A 147 7.43 3.53 -13.06
C SER A 147 6.45 2.95 -12.05
N MET A 148 6.07 3.70 -11.01
CA MET A 148 5.30 3.20 -9.87
C MET A 148 3.95 2.61 -10.29
N ILE A 149 3.24 3.26 -11.22
CA ILE A 149 1.92 2.81 -11.70
C ILE A 149 2.04 1.45 -12.40
N ASP A 150 2.97 1.32 -13.34
CA ASP A 150 3.20 0.06 -14.06
C ASP A 150 3.63 -1.06 -13.10
N MET A 151 4.48 -0.73 -12.13
CA MET A 151 4.94 -1.70 -11.14
C MET A 151 3.83 -2.11 -10.17
N MET A 152 2.92 -1.23 -9.80
CA MET A 152 1.74 -1.61 -9.02
C MET A 152 0.81 -2.53 -9.80
N GLN A 153 0.57 -2.26 -11.09
CA GLN A 153 -0.22 -3.19 -11.91
C GLN A 153 0.44 -4.57 -11.99
N ALA A 154 1.78 -4.61 -12.05
CA ALA A 154 2.51 -5.87 -11.96
C ALA A 154 2.33 -6.53 -10.58
N LEU A 155 2.42 -5.77 -9.48
CA LEU A 155 2.19 -6.28 -8.12
C LEU A 155 0.79 -6.89 -7.98
N VAL A 156 -0.25 -6.21 -8.49
CA VAL A 156 -1.64 -6.71 -8.50
C VAL A 156 -1.75 -8.01 -9.28
N ARG A 157 -1.15 -8.09 -10.48
CA ARG A 157 -1.13 -9.33 -11.27
C ARG A 157 -0.41 -10.46 -10.55
N ILE A 158 0.72 -10.17 -9.90
CA ILE A 158 1.46 -11.16 -9.12
C ILE A 158 0.59 -11.69 -7.98
N ALA A 159 -0.04 -10.81 -7.20
CA ALA A 159 -1.00 -11.22 -6.17
C ALA A 159 -2.11 -12.08 -6.77
N GLY A 160 -2.78 -11.63 -7.83
CA GLY A 160 -3.86 -12.37 -8.49
C GLY A 160 -3.44 -13.76 -9.00
N SER A 161 -2.17 -13.93 -9.37
CA SER A 161 -1.62 -15.21 -9.87
C SER A 161 -1.04 -16.12 -8.78
N ALA A 162 -0.88 -15.61 -7.55
CA ALA A 162 -0.26 -16.37 -6.46
C ALA A 162 -1.13 -17.58 -6.09
N GLN A 163 -0.64 -18.78 -6.40
CA GLN A 163 -1.26 -20.02 -5.94
C GLN A 163 -0.59 -20.48 -4.64
N VAL A 164 -1.41 -20.81 -3.65
CA VAL A 164 -0.94 -21.46 -2.43
C VAL A 164 -0.36 -22.82 -2.80
N SER A 165 0.94 -23.01 -2.63
CA SER A 165 1.50 -24.35 -2.75
C SER A 165 0.87 -25.25 -1.69
N SER A 166 0.42 -26.44 -2.09
CA SER A 166 -0.24 -27.42 -1.21
C SER A 166 0.64 -27.78 0.00
N GLN A 167 1.97 -27.71 -0.16
CA GLN A 167 2.95 -27.96 0.89
C GLN A 167 3.02 -26.83 1.95
N TRP A 168 2.83 -25.57 1.56
CA TRP A 168 2.73 -24.44 2.51
C TRP A 168 1.35 -24.38 3.18
N ALA A 169 0.29 -24.73 2.45
CA ALA A 169 -1.03 -24.95 3.04
C ALA A 169 -0.96 -26.01 4.15
N GLN A 170 -0.31 -27.16 3.94
CA GLN A 170 -0.25 -28.22 4.94
C GLN A 170 0.52 -27.86 6.23
N SER A 171 1.51 -26.97 6.16
CA SER A 171 2.33 -26.56 7.32
C SER A 171 1.80 -25.33 8.06
N THR A 172 0.84 -24.59 7.48
CA THR A 172 0.38 -23.30 8.00
C THR A 172 -1.12 -23.04 7.74
N GLN A 173 -1.94 -24.11 7.71
CA GLN A 173 -3.29 -24.17 7.10
C GLN A 173 -4.15 -22.90 7.22
N ALA A 174 -4.35 -22.34 8.41
CA ALA A 174 -5.21 -21.16 8.58
C ALA A 174 -4.49 -19.82 8.33
N ALA A 175 -3.27 -19.65 8.88
CA ALA A 175 -2.53 -18.39 8.78
C ALA A 175 -2.11 -18.07 7.37
N GLY A 176 -1.65 -19.08 6.65
CA GLY A 176 -1.20 -18.87 5.31
C GLY A 176 -2.32 -18.47 4.34
N GLN A 177 -3.48 -19.13 4.45
CA GLN A 177 -4.61 -18.82 3.58
C GLN A 177 -5.19 -17.42 3.89
N ALA A 178 -5.25 -17.01 5.16
CA ALA A 178 -5.71 -15.68 5.55
C ALA A 178 -4.80 -14.57 5.03
N THR A 179 -3.48 -14.73 5.14
CA THR A 179 -2.51 -13.79 4.57
C THR A 179 -2.69 -13.61 3.06
N GLN A 180 -2.84 -14.72 2.34
CA GLN A 180 -2.99 -14.67 0.87
C GLN A 180 -4.31 -14.02 0.47
N GLN A 181 -5.41 -14.34 1.14
CA GLN A 181 -6.70 -13.68 0.89
C GLN A 181 -6.62 -12.18 1.18
N ALA A 182 -5.96 -11.78 2.28
CA ALA A 182 -5.74 -10.38 2.58
C ALA A 182 -4.91 -9.68 1.48
N PHE A 183 -3.87 -10.35 0.95
CA PHE A 183 -3.07 -9.82 -0.16
C PHE A 183 -3.88 -9.73 -1.46
N HIS A 184 -4.71 -10.72 -1.78
CA HIS A 184 -5.63 -10.66 -2.92
C HIS A 184 -6.64 -9.52 -2.78
N GLN A 185 -7.26 -9.37 -1.61
CA GLN A 185 -8.22 -8.28 -1.36
C GLN A 185 -7.54 -6.91 -1.44
N ALA A 186 -6.35 -6.77 -0.87
CA ALA A 186 -5.57 -5.55 -0.98
C ALA A 186 -5.18 -5.27 -2.44
N ALA A 187 -4.79 -6.30 -3.20
CA ALA A 187 -4.50 -6.16 -4.63
C ALA A 187 -5.73 -5.75 -5.43
N GLN A 188 -6.93 -6.27 -5.13
CA GLN A 188 -8.17 -5.84 -5.77
C GLN A 188 -8.52 -4.39 -5.45
N GLN A 189 -8.31 -3.95 -4.20
CA GLN A 189 -8.53 -2.55 -3.84
C GLN A 189 -7.49 -1.63 -4.49
N MET A 190 -6.22 -2.06 -4.57
CA MET A 190 -5.20 -1.36 -5.34
C MET A 190 -5.57 -1.30 -6.83
N ASP A 191 -6.08 -2.40 -7.40
CA ASP A 191 -6.55 -2.44 -8.78
C ASP A 191 -7.70 -1.47 -8.99
N GLN A 192 -8.67 -1.38 -8.05
CA GLN A 192 -9.74 -0.39 -8.11
C GLN A 192 -9.22 1.05 -8.03
N ILE A 193 -8.24 1.34 -7.17
CA ILE A 193 -7.61 2.67 -7.10
C ILE A 193 -6.89 2.96 -8.42
N ILE A 194 -6.13 2.01 -8.96
CA ILE A 194 -5.43 2.16 -10.23
C ILE A 194 -6.44 2.33 -11.35
N THR A 195 -7.40 1.43 -11.54
CA THR A 195 -8.39 1.48 -12.63
C THR A 195 -9.36 2.65 -12.54
N SER A 196 -9.85 3.02 -11.35
CA SER A 196 -10.70 4.22 -11.19
C SER A 196 -9.91 5.50 -11.46
N SER A 197 -8.64 5.54 -11.08
CA SER A 197 -7.74 6.67 -11.40
C SER A 197 -7.23 6.65 -12.85
N TYR A 198 -7.07 5.48 -13.46
CA TYR A 198 -6.43 5.27 -14.76
C TYR A 198 -7.46 5.36 -15.90
N TRP A 199 -8.61 4.70 -15.80
CA TRP A 199 -9.66 4.76 -16.83
C TRP A 199 -10.44 6.07 -16.82
N ALA A 200 -10.69 6.67 -15.64
CA ALA A 200 -11.28 8.01 -15.57
C ALA A 200 -10.36 9.09 -16.18
N ARG A 201 -9.06 8.79 -16.32
CA ARG A 201 -8.04 9.69 -16.90
C ARG A 201 -7.60 9.27 -18.32
N GLN A 202 -8.21 8.22 -18.89
CA GLN A 202 -7.94 7.75 -20.26
C GLN A 202 -9.06 8.04 -21.25
N THR A 203 -9.95 9.01 -21.01
CA THR A 203 -10.63 9.64 -22.15
C THR A 203 -9.60 10.54 -22.85
N PRO A 204 -9.07 10.16 -24.02
CA PRO A 204 -8.06 10.95 -24.71
C PRO A 204 -8.81 12.10 -25.41
N SER A 205 -8.43 13.35 -25.12
CA SER A 205 -8.51 14.39 -26.14
C SER A 205 -7.08 14.72 -26.56
N PRO A 206 -6.74 14.62 -27.86
CA PRO A 206 -5.47 15.11 -28.33
C PRO A 206 -5.49 16.65 -28.29
N GLY A 207 -4.71 17.24 -27.38
CA GLY A 207 -4.42 18.68 -27.37
C GLY A 207 -3.54 19.04 -28.57
N PRO A 208 -3.96 19.93 -29.50
CA PRO A 208 -3.21 20.18 -30.74
C PRO A 208 -1.96 21.08 -30.58
N ASN A 209 -1.68 21.63 -29.40
CA ASN A 209 -0.90 22.89 -29.30
C ASN A 209 0.24 22.92 -28.25
N GLY A 210 0.80 21.77 -27.83
CA GLY A 210 1.97 21.78 -26.92
C GLY A 210 1.62 21.93 -25.43
N GLU A 211 0.44 21.45 -25.02
CA GLU A 211 0.02 21.40 -23.62
C GLU A 211 0.99 20.56 -22.76
N ARG A 212 1.30 21.07 -21.56
CA ARG A 212 2.12 20.40 -20.56
C ARG A 212 1.50 19.04 -20.22
N ARG A 213 2.34 18.01 -20.13
CA ARG A 213 1.92 16.70 -19.62
C ARG A 213 2.54 16.45 -18.26
N LEU A 214 1.74 15.95 -17.32
CA LEU A 214 2.27 15.54 -16.01
C LEU A 214 3.18 14.32 -16.19
N SER A 215 4.32 14.33 -15.51
CA SER A 215 5.15 13.15 -15.36
C SER A 215 4.41 12.06 -14.57
N SER A 216 4.80 10.79 -14.74
CA SER A 216 4.25 9.68 -13.94
C SER A 216 4.42 9.90 -12.43
N SER A 217 5.49 10.61 -12.02
CA SER A 217 5.72 11.03 -10.63
C SER A 217 4.71 12.04 -10.13
N GLU A 218 4.45 13.11 -10.89
CA GLU A 218 3.43 14.11 -10.53
C GLU A 218 2.05 13.44 -10.48
N LYS A 219 1.71 12.62 -11.47
CA LYS A 219 0.45 11.85 -11.49
C LYS A 219 0.25 10.98 -10.25
N TRP A 220 1.29 10.27 -9.84
CA TRP A 220 1.29 9.46 -8.63
C TRP A 220 1.16 10.31 -7.38
N SER A 221 1.96 11.37 -7.28
CA SER A 221 1.95 12.28 -6.14
C SER A 221 0.59 12.97 -5.98
N ASP A 222 -0.06 13.34 -7.08
CA ASP A 222 -1.38 13.99 -7.08
C ASP A 222 -2.49 12.99 -6.77
N MET A 223 -2.40 11.77 -7.32
CA MET A 223 -3.28 10.66 -6.92
C MET A 223 -3.19 10.41 -5.41
N MET A 224 -1.98 10.40 -4.86
CA MET A 224 -1.78 10.15 -3.43
C MET A 224 -2.20 11.31 -2.53
N ARG A 225 -2.11 12.55 -3.01
CA ARG A 225 -2.61 13.73 -2.29
C ARG A 225 -4.10 13.99 -2.48
N GLY A 226 -4.77 13.23 -3.35
CA GLY A 226 -6.16 13.52 -3.74
C GLY A 226 -6.27 14.88 -4.40
N GLN A 227 -5.35 15.20 -5.31
CA GLN A 227 -5.25 16.47 -6.01
C GLN A 227 -5.29 16.26 -7.53
N VAL A 228 -5.59 17.34 -8.25
CA VAL A 228 -5.54 17.41 -9.71
C VAL A 228 -4.94 18.74 -10.15
N HIS A 229 -4.06 18.70 -11.16
CA HIS A 229 -3.56 19.90 -11.82
C HIS A 229 -4.51 20.29 -12.96
N LEU A 230 -4.77 21.59 -13.06
CA LEU A 230 -5.72 22.18 -13.98
C LEU A 230 -5.05 23.32 -14.76
N THR A 231 -5.53 23.62 -15.96
CA THR A 231 -5.10 24.76 -16.78
C THR A 231 -6.31 25.50 -17.31
N ASP A 232 -6.20 26.82 -17.47
CA ASP A 232 -7.21 27.64 -18.16
C ASP A 232 -7.09 27.58 -19.70
N GLY A 233 -6.08 26.88 -20.24
CA GLY A 233 -5.78 26.85 -21.67
C GLY A 233 -5.00 28.07 -22.18
N GLU A 234 -4.84 29.11 -21.34
CA GLU A 234 -4.02 30.29 -21.62
C GLU A 234 -2.61 30.17 -21.00
N GLY A 235 -2.39 29.12 -20.20
CA GLY A 235 -1.10 28.75 -19.62
C GLY A 235 -1.03 28.93 -18.10
N THR A 236 -2.12 29.37 -17.45
CA THR A 236 -2.16 29.44 -15.99
C THR A 236 -2.54 28.10 -15.42
N GLU A 237 -1.78 27.64 -14.43
CA GLU A 237 -2.01 26.36 -13.78
C GLU A 237 -2.63 26.51 -12.40
N TYR A 238 -3.51 25.59 -12.06
CA TYR A 238 -4.22 25.53 -10.79
C TYR A 238 -4.13 24.13 -10.19
N VAL A 239 -4.27 24.02 -8.87
CA VAL A 239 -4.35 22.73 -8.18
C VAL A 239 -5.63 22.70 -7.36
N ALA A 240 -6.42 21.64 -7.51
CA ALA A 240 -7.66 21.45 -6.79
C ALA A 240 -7.73 20.06 -6.14
N PRO A 241 -8.57 19.87 -5.11
CA PRO A 241 -8.92 18.54 -4.64
C PRO A 241 -9.53 17.71 -5.78
N SER A 242 -9.08 16.47 -5.94
CA SER A 242 -9.65 15.52 -6.88
C SER A 242 -11.01 15.04 -6.38
N GLY A 243 -11.99 14.88 -7.28
CA GLY A 243 -13.30 14.33 -6.92
C GLY A 243 -14.45 14.77 -7.83
N SER A 244 -14.17 15.64 -8.80
CA SER A 244 -15.17 16.16 -9.75
C SER A 244 -14.73 15.92 -11.19
N ASN A 245 -15.71 15.79 -12.10
CA ASN A 245 -15.46 15.61 -13.54
C ASN A 245 -15.11 16.91 -14.26
N TYR A 246 -15.61 18.04 -13.75
CA TYR A 246 -15.45 19.37 -14.33
C TYR A 246 -15.01 20.36 -13.25
N TYR A 247 -14.11 21.27 -13.63
CA TYR A 247 -13.60 22.31 -12.74
C TYR A 247 -13.77 23.67 -13.39
N TRP A 248 -14.11 24.68 -12.59
CA TRP A 248 -14.16 26.07 -13.03
C TRP A 248 -13.42 26.97 -12.06
N TYR A 249 -12.76 27.98 -12.61
CA TYR A 249 -12.12 29.05 -11.87
C TYR A 249 -13.03 30.27 -11.83
N HIS A 250 -13.32 30.75 -10.63
CA HIS A 250 -14.06 31.99 -10.40
C HIS A 250 -13.08 33.11 -10.04
N GLY A 251 -12.55 33.79 -11.07
CA GLY A 251 -11.52 34.82 -10.94
C GLY A 251 -11.77 35.89 -9.87
N PRO A 252 -12.99 36.44 -9.73
CA PRO A 252 -13.27 37.46 -8.70
C PRO A 252 -13.16 36.97 -7.24
N HIS A 253 -13.14 35.65 -7.01
CA HIS A 253 -13.09 35.06 -5.67
C HIS A 253 -11.92 34.11 -5.46
N ASP A 254 -11.02 33.99 -6.46
CA ASP A 254 -9.89 33.06 -6.45
C ASP A 254 -10.30 31.64 -5.99
N LEU A 255 -11.41 31.16 -6.55
CA LEU A 255 -12.06 29.91 -6.11
C LEU A 255 -12.13 28.91 -7.27
N ILE A 256 -11.71 27.68 -6.98
CA ILE A 256 -11.91 26.54 -7.89
C ILE A 256 -13.12 25.75 -7.41
N ILE A 257 -14.07 25.54 -8.31
CA ILE A 257 -15.31 24.81 -8.07
C ILE A 257 -15.26 23.51 -8.86
N GLY A 258 -15.43 22.38 -8.20
CA GLY A 258 -15.58 21.07 -8.83
C GLY A 258 -17.05 20.63 -8.90
N LYS A 259 -17.50 20.10 -10.03
CA LYS A 259 -18.82 19.44 -10.18
C LYS A 259 -18.75 18.21 -11.09
N ASP A 260 -19.77 17.36 -10.99
CA ASP A 260 -19.89 16.16 -11.82
C ASP A 260 -20.63 16.39 -13.13
N GLU A 261 -21.36 17.52 -13.25
CA GLU A 261 -22.11 17.92 -14.44
C GLU A 261 -21.39 19.04 -15.18
N PRO A 262 -21.44 19.10 -16.53
CA PRO A 262 -20.71 20.11 -17.33
C PRO A 262 -21.28 21.53 -17.27
N THR A 263 -22.31 21.78 -16.45
CA THR A 263 -22.98 23.08 -16.38
C THR A 263 -22.20 24.07 -15.51
N PRO A 264 -21.85 25.26 -16.05
CA PRO A 264 -21.09 26.25 -15.30
C PRO A 264 -21.88 26.69 -14.06
N PRO A 265 -21.24 26.82 -12.89
CA PRO A 265 -21.91 27.19 -11.64
C PRO A 265 -22.37 28.64 -11.58
N ASN A 266 -21.80 29.55 -12.38
CA ASN A 266 -22.16 30.97 -12.43
C ASN A 266 -21.80 31.59 -13.80
N ILE A 267 -22.17 32.86 -14.04
CA ILE A 267 -21.89 33.57 -15.30
C ILE A 267 -20.41 34.00 -15.47
N ASP A 268 -19.67 34.18 -14.37
CA ASP A 268 -18.29 34.70 -14.38
C ASP A 268 -17.27 33.62 -14.01
N VAL A 269 -17.29 32.50 -14.72
CA VAL A 269 -16.37 31.39 -14.48
C VAL A 269 -15.69 30.92 -15.76
N THR A 270 -14.40 30.60 -15.64
CA THR A 270 -13.62 30.00 -16.72
C THR A 270 -13.55 28.50 -16.47
N GLN A 271 -13.95 27.69 -17.45
CA GLN A 271 -13.79 26.24 -17.33
C GLN A 271 -12.32 25.88 -17.40
N LEU A 272 -11.86 25.09 -16.44
CA LEU A 272 -10.51 24.58 -16.40
C LEU A 272 -10.44 23.19 -17.04
N GLN A 273 -9.31 22.91 -17.66
CA GLN A 273 -8.97 21.61 -18.23
C GLN A 273 -8.01 20.87 -17.31
N ILE A 274 -8.19 19.57 -17.13
CA ILE A 274 -7.27 18.75 -16.35
C ILE A 274 -5.99 18.54 -17.16
N ILE A 275 -4.84 18.87 -16.57
CA ILE A 275 -3.52 18.61 -17.15
C ILE A 275 -3.24 17.10 -17.03
N GLN A 276 -3.09 16.42 -18.18
CA GLN A 276 -2.95 14.96 -18.27
C GLN A 276 -1.51 14.45 -18.35
#